data_AF-A0A150GU94-F1
#
_entry.id   AF-A0A150GU94-F1
#
_cell.length_a   1.000
_cell.length_b   1.000
_cell.length_c   1.000
_cell.angle_alpha   90.00
_cell.angle_beta   90.00
_cell.angle_gamma   90.00
#
_symmetry.space_group_name_H-M   'P 1'
#
loop_
_entity.id
_entity.type
_entity.pdbx_description
1 polymer ?
#
loop_
_entity_poly.entity_id
_entity_poly.type
_entity_poly.pdbx_seq_one_letter_code
_entity_poly.pdbx_strand_id
1 'polypeptide(L)'
;MSPSADVLPGDFLLLVFARLPGCDLAAAACTCRLWEQLTREGWRAAVQRRWRHGGARWRDAELAGDWKRIYRERHVREDALDVVLSAGEAALDQLARLLEPPDLEDGREGEGRDGADGDRGDSGDSEGAPGRRRSGVRGAVRELRLDPMLQRMYAERTQCRQLLLLRCC
;
A
#
# COMPACT_ATOMS: atom_id res chain seq x y z
N MET A 1 -44.47 -10.65 14.57
CA MET A 1 -43.32 -10.60 15.50
C MET A 1 -42.15 -11.24 14.79
N SER A 2 -41.07 -10.50 14.54
CA SER A 2 -39.86 -11.07 13.95
C SER A 2 -39.12 -11.87 15.03
N PRO A 3 -38.62 -13.09 14.72
CA PRO A 3 -37.83 -13.84 15.68
C PRO A 3 -36.60 -13.03 16.11
N SER A 4 -36.32 -12.96 17.42
CA SER A 4 -35.13 -12.30 17.94
C SER A 4 -33.87 -13.07 17.51
N ALA A 5 -32.77 -12.36 17.28
CA ALA A 5 -31.47 -12.97 16.96
C ALA A 5 -30.97 -13.93 18.06
N ASP A 6 -31.47 -13.79 19.30
CA ASP A 6 -31.13 -14.62 20.46
C ASP A 6 -31.64 -16.06 20.35
N VAL A 7 -32.50 -16.36 19.36
CA VAL A 7 -33.03 -17.70 19.10
C VAL A 7 -32.07 -18.53 18.24
N LEU A 8 -31.05 -17.91 17.63
CA LEU A 8 -30.10 -18.60 16.78
C LEU A 8 -29.10 -19.43 17.60
N PRO A 9 -28.68 -20.61 17.12
CA PRO A 9 -27.62 -21.39 17.76
C PRO A 9 -26.33 -20.57 17.91
N GLY A 10 -25.67 -20.68 19.07
CA GLY A 10 -24.44 -19.94 19.37
C GLY A 10 -23.33 -20.14 18.31
N ASP A 11 -23.17 -21.37 17.83
CA ASP A 11 -22.17 -21.70 16.79
C ASP A 11 -22.43 -20.96 15.47
N PHE A 12 -23.70 -20.77 15.12
CA PHE A 12 -24.07 -20.00 13.93
C PHE A 12 -23.71 -18.51 14.11
N LEU A 13 -24.00 -17.95 15.29
CA LEU A 13 -23.63 -16.56 15.60
C LEU A 13 -22.11 -16.37 15.55
N LEU A 14 -21.32 -17.31 16.08
CA LEU A 14 -19.86 -17.28 15.98
C LEU A 14 -19.37 -17.24 14.53
N LEU A 15 -19.96 -18.04 13.63
CA LEU A 15 -19.63 -18.01 12.21
C LEU A 15 -19.96 -16.68 11.54
N VAL A 16 -21.07 -16.03 11.94
CA VAL A 16 -21.44 -14.70 11.45
C VAL A 16 -20.41 -13.67 11.92
N PHE A 17 -20.10 -13.63 13.22
CA PHE A 17 -19.15 -12.67 13.79
C PHE A 17 -17.73 -12.86 13.24
N ALA A 18 -17.30 -14.11 13.00
CA ALA A 18 -16.01 -14.40 12.38
C ALA A 18 -15.85 -13.81 10.95
N ARG A 19 -16.97 -13.53 10.27
CA ARG A 19 -16.97 -12.96 8.92
C ARG A 19 -17.03 -11.43 8.90
N LEU A 20 -17.51 -10.80 9.96
CA LEU A 20 -17.68 -9.34 10.04
C LEU A 20 -16.34 -8.59 9.83
N PRO A 21 -16.37 -7.40 9.22
CA PRO A 21 -15.23 -6.50 9.22
C PRO A 21 -15.00 -5.90 10.62
N GLY A 22 -13.80 -5.37 10.86
CA GLY A 22 -13.41 -4.85 12.17
C GLY A 22 -14.29 -3.70 12.68
N CYS A 23 -14.80 -2.83 11.80
CA CYS A 23 -15.72 -1.76 12.18
C CYS A 23 -17.05 -2.32 12.73
N ASP A 24 -17.59 -3.34 12.07
CA ASP A 24 -18.87 -3.94 12.45
C ASP A 24 -18.72 -4.77 13.73
N LEU A 25 -17.57 -5.43 13.93
CA LEU A 25 -17.24 -6.06 15.20
C LEU A 25 -17.18 -5.05 16.35
N ALA A 26 -16.63 -3.86 16.12
CA ALA A 26 -16.58 -2.82 17.14
C ALA A 26 -17.97 -2.28 17.46
N ALA A 27 -18.82 -2.04 16.45
CA ALA A 27 -20.21 -1.63 16.66
C ALA A 27 -21.04 -2.71 17.37
N ALA A 28 -20.86 -3.97 16.98
CA ALA A 28 -21.57 -5.10 17.59
C ALA A 28 -21.21 -5.27 19.08
N ALA A 29 -19.96 -5.02 19.47
CA ALA A 29 -19.53 -5.09 20.87
C ALA A 29 -20.29 -4.11 21.78
N CYS A 30 -20.78 -3.00 21.23
CA CYS A 30 -21.54 -1.98 21.96
C CYS A 30 -23.05 -2.28 22.05
N THR A 31 -23.53 -3.38 21.44
CA THR A 31 -24.98 -3.63 21.32
C THR A 31 -25.54 -4.31 22.58
N CYS A 32 -24.96 -5.44 22.99
CA CYS A 32 -25.35 -6.15 24.21
C CYS A 32 -24.22 -7.07 24.70
N ARG A 33 -24.35 -7.61 25.93
CA ARG A 33 -23.32 -8.48 26.55
C ARG A 33 -23.04 -9.76 25.75
N LEU A 34 -24.07 -10.37 25.16
CA LEU A 34 -23.90 -11.55 24.33
C LEU A 34 -23.03 -11.21 23.10
N TRP A 35 -23.33 -10.09 22.44
CA TRP A 35 -22.57 -9.65 21.26
C TRP A 35 -21.14 -9.26 21.65
N GLU A 36 -20.95 -8.57 22.78
CA GLU A 36 -19.62 -8.29 23.33
C GLU A 36 -18.79 -9.57 23.48
N GLN A 37 -19.37 -10.64 24.03
CA GLN A 37 -18.70 -11.94 24.15
C GLN A 37 -18.37 -12.55 22.79
N LEU A 38 -19.33 -12.57 21.86
CA LEU A 38 -19.15 -13.10 20.50
C LEU A 38 -18.06 -12.35 19.71
N THR A 39 -17.92 -11.03 19.93
CA THR A 39 -16.86 -10.25 19.25
C THR A 39 -15.46 -10.68 19.64
N ARG A 40 -15.23 -11.27 20.82
CA ARG A 40 -13.89 -11.74 21.23
C ARG A 40 -13.36 -12.81 20.27
N GLU A 41 -14.19 -13.80 19.94
CA GLU A 41 -13.88 -14.82 18.94
C GLU A 41 -13.87 -14.23 17.52
N GLY A 42 -14.75 -13.26 17.24
CA GLY A 42 -14.73 -12.50 15.98
C GLY A 42 -13.39 -11.80 15.72
N TRP A 43 -12.83 -11.13 16.72
CA TRP A 43 -11.51 -10.47 16.63
C TRP A 43 -10.39 -11.47 16.41
N ARG A 44 -10.42 -12.61 17.12
CA ARG A 44 -9.47 -13.70 16.91
C ARG A 44 -9.50 -14.21 15.46
N ALA A 45 -10.70 -14.52 14.96
CA ALA A 45 -10.89 -14.97 13.58
C ALA A 45 -10.43 -13.91 12.56
N ALA A 46 -10.73 -12.63 12.81
CA ALA A 46 -10.30 -11.53 11.95
C ALA A 46 -8.78 -11.41 11.87
N VAL A 47 -8.09 -11.55 13.02
CA VAL A 47 -6.62 -11.56 13.08
C VAL A 47 -6.05 -12.74 12.31
N GLN A 48 -6.53 -13.96 12.59
CA GLN A 48 -6.01 -15.19 11.96
C GLN A 48 -6.25 -15.24 10.44
N ARG A 49 -7.40 -14.74 9.99
CA ARG A 49 -7.76 -14.68 8.56
C ARG A 49 -6.84 -13.72 7.79
N ARG A 50 -6.55 -12.56 8.36
CA ARG A 50 -5.73 -11.52 7.71
C ARG A 50 -4.23 -11.78 7.88
N TRP A 51 -3.83 -12.31 9.02
CA TRP A 51 -2.43 -12.51 9.38
C TRP A 51 -2.17 -13.95 9.82
N ARG A 52 -1.70 -14.77 8.86
CA ARG A 52 -1.45 -16.21 9.07
C ARG A 52 -0.28 -16.53 10.02
N HIS A 53 0.58 -15.55 10.32
CA HIS A 53 1.78 -15.75 11.15
C HIS A 53 1.79 -14.80 12.35
N GLY A 54 1.74 -15.37 13.55
CA GLY A 54 2.01 -14.66 14.81
C GLY A 54 3.50 -14.37 14.90
N GLY A 55 3.89 -13.11 14.66
CA GLY A 55 5.26 -12.67 14.95
C GLY A 55 5.49 -12.61 16.46
N ALA A 56 6.74 -12.85 16.91
CA ALA A 56 7.09 -12.89 18.34
C ALA A 56 6.58 -11.68 19.14
N ARG A 57 6.49 -10.50 18.51
CA ARG A 57 5.93 -9.26 19.08
C ARG A 57 4.51 -9.42 19.64
N TRP A 58 3.70 -10.28 19.07
CA TRP A 58 2.29 -10.43 19.43
C TRP A 58 2.05 -11.56 20.43
N ARG A 59 3.07 -12.35 20.76
CA ARG A 59 2.93 -13.56 21.57
C ARG A 59 2.28 -13.28 22.92
N ASP A 60 2.69 -12.21 23.62
CA ASP A 60 2.13 -11.89 24.94
C ASP A 60 0.66 -11.46 24.85
N ALA A 61 0.31 -10.69 23.83
CA ALA A 61 -1.08 -10.29 23.58
C ALA A 61 -1.93 -11.48 23.13
N GLU A 62 -1.37 -12.40 22.35
CA GLU A 62 -2.03 -13.66 21.93
C GLU A 62 -2.31 -14.54 23.16
N LEU A 63 -1.33 -14.67 24.06
CA LEU A 63 -1.48 -15.40 25.33
C LEU A 63 -2.50 -14.73 26.25
N ALA A 64 -2.56 -13.40 26.28
CA ALA A 64 -3.55 -12.64 27.02
C ALA A 64 -4.96 -12.66 26.38
N GLY A 65 -5.11 -13.21 25.17
CA GLY A 65 -6.38 -13.21 24.44
C GLY A 65 -6.82 -11.83 23.94
N ASP A 66 -5.88 -10.89 23.82
CA ASP A 66 -6.14 -9.47 23.57
C ASP A 66 -6.23 -9.16 22.06
N TRP A 67 -7.05 -9.94 21.35
CA TRP A 67 -7.12 -9.98 19.88
C TRP A 67 -7.53 -8.65 19.25
N LYS A 68 -8.39 -7.87 19.93
CA LYS A 68 -8.80 -6.53 19.49
C LYS A 68 -7.60 -5.58 19.42
N ARG A 69 -6.71 -5.66 20.41
CA ARG A 69 -5.48 -4.85 20.45
C ARG A 69 -4.52 -5.25 19.33
N ILE A 70 -4.28 -6.55 19.15
CA ILE A 70 -3.43 -7.07 18.05
C ILE A 70 -3.94 -6.58 16.70
N TYR A 71 -5.25 -6.69 16.47
CA TYR A 71 -5.87 -6.25 15.21
C TYR A 71 -5.59 -4.76 14.96
N ARG A 72 -5.86 -3.90 15.95
CA ARG A 72 -5.67 -2.45 15.83
C ARG A 72 -4.22 -2.09 15.55
N GLU A 73 -3.28 -2.59 16.34
CA GLU A 73 -1.88 -2.22 16.18
C GLU A 73 -1.28 -2.73 14.86
N ARG A 74 -1.65 -3.95 14.41
CA ARG A 74 -1.24 -4.45 13.09
C ARG A 74 -1.86 -3.64 11.97
N HIS A 75 -3.14 -3.30 12.07
CA HIS A 75 -3.82 -2.53 11.04
C HIS A 75 -3.18 -1.15 10.85
N VAL A 76 -2.86 -0.45 11.95
CA VAL A 76 -2.12 0.83 11.90
C VAL A 76 -0.76 0.67 11.21
N ARG A 77 -0.06 -0.45 11.46
CA ARG A 77 1.24 -0.72 10.84
C ARG A 77 1.13 -1.03 9.35
N GLU A 78 0.13 -1.79 8.93
CA GLU A 78 -0.14 -2.03 7.51
C GLU A 78 -0.51 -0.73 6.80
N ASP A 79 -1.39 0.07 7.38
CA ASP A 79 -1.75 1.38 6.82
C ASP A 79 -0.52 2.28 6.67
N ALA A 80 0.38 2.29 7.65
CA ALA A 80 1.64 3.04 7.55
C ALA A 80 2.58 2.48 6.46
N LEU A 81 2.60 1.15 6.27
CA LEU A 81 3.40 0.51 5.23
C LEU A 81 2.86 0.84 3.83
N ASP A 82 1.54 0.78 3.64
CA ASP A 82 0.88 1.12 2.38
C ASP A 82 1.17 2.56 1.96
N VAL A 83 1.22 3.49 2.93
CA VAL A 83 1.61 4.90 2.71
C VAL A 83 3.05 4.99 2.18
N VAL A 84 3.99 4.29 2.83
CA VAL A 84 5.42 4.31 2.43
C VAL A 84 5.62 3.70 1.05
N LEU A 85 4.95 2.58 0.76
CA LEU A 85 5.01 1.92 -0.54
C LEU A 85 4.45 2.81 -1.65
N SER A 86 3.27 3.40 -1.44
CA SER A 86 2.64 4.31 -2.41
C SER A 86 3.51 5.55 -2.67
N ALA A 87 4.15 6.09 -1.64
CA ALA A 87 5.09 7.21 -1.79
C ALA A 87 6.35 6.80 -2.57
N GLY A 88 6.85 5.59 -2.35
CA GLY A 88 7.98 5.03 -3.08
C GLY A 88 7.67 4.84 -4.57
N GLU A 89 6.50 4.29 -4.90
CA GLU A 89 6.03 4.13 -6.28
C GLU A 89 5.92 5.48 -7.00
N ALA A 90 5.35 6.50 -6.35
CA ALA A 90 5.25 7.84 -6.91
C ALA A 90 6.63 8.48 -7.16
N ALA A 91 7.59 8.25 -6.25
CA ALA A 91 8.96 8.75 -6.41
C ALA A 91 9.69 8.06 -7.57
N LEU A 92 9.49 6.74 -7.74
CA LEU A 92 10.05 6.00 -8.87
C LEU A 92 9.45 6.45 -10.20
N ASP A 93 8.14 6.69 -10.26
CA ASP A 93 7.46 7.20 -11.46
C ASP A 93 7.99 8.60 -11.85
N GLN A 94 8.21 9.48 -10.87
CA GLN A 94 8.84 10.78 -11.12
C GLN A 94 10.27 10.66 -11.65
N LEU A 95 11.08 9.74 -11.11
CA LEU A 95 12.44 9.49 -11.61
C LEU A 95 12.42 8.94 -13.03
N ALA A 96 11.46 8.06 -13.36
CA ALA A 96 11.30 7.53 -14.72
C ALA A 96 11.05 8.66 -15.72
N ARG A 97 10.11 9.57 -15.43
CA ARG A 97 9.82 10.75 -16.28
C ARG A 97 10.99 11.71 -16.44
N LEU A 98 11.89 11.81 -15.45
CA LEU A 98 13.09 12.63 -15.55
C LEU A 98 14.22 11.97 -16.35
N LEU A 99 14.19 10.63 -16.44
CA LEU A 99 15.17 9.85 -17.20
C LEU A 99 14.69 9.55 -18.63
N GLU A 100 13.41 9.77 -18.94
CA GLU A 100 12.92 9.76 -20.32
C GLU A 100 13.76 10.77 -21.11
N PRO A 101 14.52 10.30 -22.12
CA PRO A 101 15.27 11.22 -22.95
C PRO A 101 14.27 12.20 -23.54
N PRO A 102 14.59 13.51 -23.59
CA PRO A 102 13.74 14.45 -24.31
C PRO A 102 13.56 13.86 -25.70
N ASP A 103 12.31 13.78 -26.17
CA ASP A 103 12.02 13.41 -27.55
C ASP A 103 12.91 14.31 -28.41
N LEU A 104 14.00 13.73 -28.89
CA LEU A 104 14.77 14.30 -29.98
C LEU A 104 13.78 14.14 -31.11
N GLU A 105 12.95 15.17 -31.31
CA GLU A 105 12.20 15.30 -32.53
C GLU A 105 13.24 15.15 -33.63
N ASP A 106 13.25 13.96 -34.22
CA ASP A 106 14.10 13.63 -35.34
C ASP A 106 13.75 14.70 -36.38
N GLY A 107 14.62 15.69 -36.47
CA GLY A 107 14.60 16.75 -37.48
C GLY A 107 14.89 16.16 -38.85
N ARG A 108 14.19 15.09 -39.24
CA ARG A 108 13.94 14.72 -40.62
C ARG A 108 12.93 15.73 -41.18
N GLU A 109 13.35 16.98 -41.26
CA GLU A 109 12.93 17.81 -42.37
C GLU A 109 13.44 17.11 -43.64
N GLY A 110 12.52 16.89 -44.57
CA GLY A 110 12.69 15.95 -45.67
C GLY A 110 13.93 16.20 -46.52
N GLU A 111 14.80 15.19 -46.59
CA GLU A 111 15.70 15.04 -47.72
C GLU A 111 14.96 14.30 -48.83
N GLY A 112 14.73 15.05 -49.91
CA GLY A 112 14.09 14.58 -51.12
C GLY A 112 14.86 13.42 -51.75
N ARG A 113 14.09 12.58 -52.44
CA ARG A 113 14.57 11.69 -53.50
C ARG A 113 15.48 12.49 -54.44
N ASP A 114 16.70 12.02 -54.65
CA ASP A 114 17.14 11.54 -55.97
C ASP A 114 18.46 10.78 -55.85
N GLY A 115 18.56 9.70 -56.63
CA GLY A 115 19.50 8.60 -56.44
C GLY A 115 20.96 8.88 -56.81
N ALA A 116 21.80 7.92 -56.44
CA ALA A 116 22.96 7.49 -57.23
C ALA A 116 23.47 6.16 -56.67
N ASP A 117 23.63 5.18 -57.56
CA ASP A 117 24.36 3.93 -57.35
C ASP A 117 25.85 4.18 -57.09
N GLY A 118 26.47 3.28 -56.32
CA GLY A 118 27.93 3.14 -56.18
C GLY A 118 28.40 3.28 -54.73
N ASP A 119 29.39 2.57 -54.21
CA ASP A 119 30.21 1.45 -54.66
C ASP A 119 30.92 0.95 -53.37
N ARG A 120 31.45 -0.27 -53.42
CA ARG A 120 32.11 -0.99 -52.32
C ARG A 120 33.36 -0.29 -51.79
N GLY A 121 33.65 -0.49 -50.50
CA GLY A 121 34.99 -0.37 -49.93
C GLY A 121 34.91 -0.08 -48.43
N ASP A 122 35.06 -1.07 -47.56
CA ASP A 122 36.31 -1.67 -47.08
C ASP A 122 36.68 -1.12 -45.68
N SER A 123 37.24 -2.06 -44.93
CA SER A 123 37.57 -2.19 -43.53
C SER A 123 38.33 -1.03 -42.85
N GLY A 124 38.11 -0.91 -41.54
CA GLY A 124 38.84 -0.01 -40.66
C GLY A 124 38.48 -0.22 -39.20
N ASP A 125 39.12 -1.21 -38.58
CA ASP A 125 39.18 -1.40 -37.12
C ASP A 125 39.59 -0.10 -36.40
N SER A 126 38.89 0.24 -35.32
CA SER A 126 39.34 1.24 -34.35
C SER A 126 38.76 0.92 -32.98
N GLU A 127 39.57 0.22 -32.18
CA GLU A 127 39.40 0.06 -30.73
C GLU A 127 39.49 1.44 -30.05
N GLY A 128 38.34 2.02 -29.72
CA GLY A 128 38.21 3.25 -28.94
C GLY A 128 37.82 2.96 -27.49
N ALA A 129 38.76 3.17 -26.57
CA ALA A 129 38.68 2.87 -25.14
C ALA A 129 37.47 3.53 -24.40
N PRO A 130 36.93 2.88 -23.34
CA PRO A 130 35.85 3.45 -22.53
C PRO A 130 36.36 4.55 -21.57
N GLY A 131 36.17 5.81 -21.97
CA GLY A 131 36.35 6.97 -21.10
C GLY A 131 35.28 7.03 -20.00
N ARG A 132 35.60 6.53 -18.80
CA ARG A 132 34.78 6.70 -17.58
C ARG A 132 34.74 8.18 -17.15
N ARG A 133 33.79 8.96 -17.69
CA ARG A 133 33.40 10.24 -17.10
C ARG A 133 32.55 9.96 -15.86
N ARG A 134 33.16 10.10 -14.68
CA ARG A 134 32.45 10.14 -13.40
C ARG A 134 31.62 11.42 -13.35
N SER A 135 30.36 11.33 -13.77
CA SER A 135 29.35 12.35 -13.50
C SER A 135 29.18 12.45 -11.99
N GLY A 136 29.53 13.62 -11.45
CA GLY A 136 29.36 13.96 -10.04
C GLY A 136 27.88 14.11 -9.70
N VAL A 137 27.20 13.01 -9.39
CA VAL A 137 25.87 13.03 -8.76
C VAL A 137 26.05 13.23 -7.25
N ARG A 138 26.57 14.40 -6.86
CA ARG A 138 26.57 14.87 -5.48
C ARG A 138 25.96 16.25 -5.45
N GLY A 139 24.64 16.33 -5.34
CA GLY A 139 23.98 17.62 -5.10
C GLY A 139 22.55 17.72 -5.57
N ALA A 140 21.68 16.76 -5.23
CA ALA A 140 20.25 16.95 -5.38
C ALA A 140 19.44 16.00 -4.48
N VAL A 141 19.76 15.94 -3.18
CA VAL A 141 18.74 15.53 -2.21
C VAL A 141 17.86 16.77 -1.97
N ARG A 142 17.05 17.12 -2.97
CA ARG A 142 15.93 18.03 -2.76
C ARG A 142 14.95 17.30 -1.85
N GLU A 143 14.55 17.94 -0.76
CA GLU A 143 13.42 17.50 0.06
C GLU A 143 12.28 17.06 -0.86
N LEU A 144 11.95 15.76 -0.84
CA LEU A 144 10.72 15.23 -1.41
C LEU A 144 9.56 15.80 -0.57
N ARG A 145 9.19 17.05 -0.86
CA ARG A 145 7.93 17.61 -0.40
C ARG A 145 6.85 16.82 -1.12
N LEU A 146 6.23 15.89 -0.40
CA LEU A 146 4.99 15.24 -0.80
C LEU A 146 4.02 16.29 -1.31
N ASP A 147 3.39 16.00 -2.45
CA ASP A 147 2.39 16.88 -3.06
C ASP A 147 1.33 17.28 -2.00
N PRO A 148 1.02 18.59 -1.85
CA PRO A 148 0.03 19.06 -0.89
C PRO A 148 -1.34 18.40 -1.03
N MET A 149 -1.72 17.99 -2.25
CA MET A 149 -2.95 17.26 -2.53
C MET A 149 -2.92 15.84 -1.93
N LEU A 150 -1.79 15.14 -2.06
CA LEU A 150 -1.61 13.83 -1.41
C LEU A 150 -1.65 13.97 0.11
N GLN A 151 -0.99 14.98 0.67
CA GLN A 151 -1.07 15.26 2.12
C GLN A 151 -2.51 15.48 2.58
N ARG A 152 -3.33 16.20 1.81
CA ARG A 152 -4.74 16.46 2.12
C ARG A 152 -5.61 15.21 2.02
N MET A 153 -5.49 14.45 0.92
CA MET A 153 -6.18 13.17 0.77
C MET A 153 -5.81 12.19 1.88
N TYR A 154 -4.53 12.14 2.28
CA TYR A 154 -4.10 11.33 3.42
C TYR A 154 -4.71 11.82 4.72
N ALA A 155 -4.70 13.13 4.99
CA ALA A 155 -5.32 13.70 6.18
C ALA A 155 -6.81 13.32 6.27
N GLU A 156 -7.57 13.49 5.19
CA GLU A 156 -9.01 13.18 5.16
C GLU A 156 -9.28 11.67 5.31
N ARG A 157 -8.52 10.82 4.64
CA ARG A 157 -8.68 9.35 4.73
C ARG A 157 -8.32 8.82 6.11
N THR A 158 -7.31 9.41 6.74
CA THR A 158 -6.89 9.09 8.11
C THR A 158 -7.91 9.61 9.12
N GLN A 159 -8.49 10.79 8.89
CA GLN A 159 -9.49 11.40 9.76
C GLN A 159 -10.82 10.64 9.71
N CYS A 160 -11.29 10.21 8.54
CA CYS A 160 -12.47 9.34 8.42
C CYS A 160 -12.26 7.97 9.10
N ARG A 161 -11.07 7.36 8.98
CA ARG A 161 -10.74 6.08 9.65
C ARG A 161 -10.54 6.23 11.17
N GLN A 162 -9.91 7.30 11.62
CA GLN A 162 -9.74 7.58 13.05
C GLN A 162 -11.07 7.90 13.72
N LEU A 163 -11.98 8.63 13.06
CA LEU A 163 -13.33 8.86 13.57
C LEU A 163 -14.13 7.57 13.70
N LEU A 164 -13.94 6.61 12.78
CA LEU A 164 -14.54 5.27 12.89
C LEU A 164 -13.94 4.45 14.04
N LEU A 165 -12.64 4.60 14.33
CA LEU A 165 -11.98 3.90 15.45
C LEU A 165 -12.28 4.51 16.83
N LEU A 166 -12.47 5.84 16.90
CA LEU A 166 -12.73 6.58 18.13
C LEU A 166 -14.20 6.56 18.55
N ARG A 167 -15.15 6.45 17.61
CA ARG A 167 -16.60 6.37 17.94
C ARG A 167 -17.10 4.99 18.36
N CYS A 168 -16.31 3.94 18.18
CA CYS A 168 -16.66 2.57 18.57
C CYS A 168 -15.91 2.07 19.82
N CYS A 169 -15.49 3.00 20.69
CA CYS A 169 -15.02 2.74 22.05
C CYS A 169 -15.97 3.42 23.03
#